data_AF-A0A6J5BXZ1-F1
#
_entry.id   AF-A0A6J5BXZ1-F1
#
_cell.length_a   1.000
_cell.length_b   1.000
_cell.length_c   1.000
_cell.angle_alpha   90.00
_cell.angle_beta   90.00
_cell.angle_gamma   90.00
#
_symmetry.space_group_name_H-M   'P 1'
#
loop_
_entity.id
_entity.type
_entity.pdbx_description
1 polymer ?
#
loop_
_entity_poly.entity_id
_entity_poly.type
_entity_poly.pdbx_seq_one_letter_code
_entity_poly.pdbx_strand_id
1 'polypeptide(L)' 'MTTDQPKLIPLDAWAKLVFGEHAPHRNTLYNWRRGGWIVPAPIKIGSRYFVEPTAVYADEYGEMSRRLGQGQ' A
#
# COMPACT_ATOMS: atom_id res chain seq x y z
N MET A 1 11.62 -24.51 -4.74
CA MET A 1 10.82 -23.35 -5.16
C MET A 1 9.87 -23.03 -4.01
N THR A 2 10.32 -22.28 -3.02
CA THR A 2 9.47 -21.88 -1.89
C THR A 2 8.44 -20.90 -2.43
N THR A 3 7.17 -21.31 -2.40
CA THR A 3 6.02 -20.42 -2.60
C THR A 3 6.11 -19.32 -1.55
N ASP A 4 6.68 -18.18 -1.93
CA ASP A 4 6.68 -16.94 -1.17
C ASP A 4 5.22 -16.51 -1.07
N GLN A 5 4.55 -16.96 -0.02
CA GLN A 5 3.19 -16.51 0.26
C GLN A 5 3.28 -15.00 0.42
N PRO A 6 2.49 -14.20 -0.33
CA PRO A 6 2.54 -12.76 -0.19
C PRO A 6 2.18 -12.44 1.26
N LYS A 7 3.19 -12.03 2.03
CA LYS A 7 3.03 -11.69 3.45
C LYS A 7 2.28 -10.37 3.49
N LEU A 8 0.96 -10.46 3.48
CA LEU A 8 0.08 -9.31 3.63
C LEU A 8 0.34 -8.67 4.99
N ILE A 9 0.68 -7.38 4.98
CA ILE A 9 0.96 -6.59 6.17
C ILE A 9 -0.21 -5.66 6.48
N PRO A 10 -0.44 -5.29 7.76
CA PRO A 10 -1.45 -4.30 8.11
C PRO A 10 -1.19 -2.97 7.39
N LEU A 11 -2.26 -2.28 7.00
CA LEU A 11 -2.20 -0.99 6.29
C LEU A 11 -1.38 0.07 7.06
N ASP A 12 -1.45 0.08 8.39
CA ASP A 12 -0.64 0.94 9.26
C ASP A 12 0.85 0.58 9.23
N ALA A 13 1.19 -0.71 9.18
CA ALA A 13 2.56 -1.17 9.06
C ALA A 13 3.14 -0.82 7.69
N TRP A 14 2.35 -0.99 6.62
CA TRP A 14 2.73 -0.56 5.27
C TRP A 14 3.04 0.93 5.21
N ALA A 15 2.19 1.78 5.81
CA ALA A 15 2.42 3.21 5.82
C ALA A 15 3.75 3.58 6.51
N LYS A 16 4.11 2.88 7.59
CA LYS A 16 5.40 3.06 8.25
C LYS A 16 6.57 2.59 7.41
N LEU A 17 6.40 1.53 6.62
CA LEU A 17 7.45 1.06 5.71
C LEU A 17 7.69 2.04 4.55
N VAL A 18 6.62 2.62 4.00
CA VAL A 18 6.72 3.52 2.84
C VAL A 18 7.13 4.94 3.24
N PHE A 19 6.58 5.48 4.33
CA PHE A 19 6.75 6.88 4.72
C PHE A 19 7.60 7.09 5.99
N GLY A 20 8.04 6.00 6.66
CA GLY A 20 8.87 6.07 7.84
C GLY A 20 8.19 6.77 9.03
N GLU A 21 8.94 7.66 9.68
CA GLU A 21 8.47 8.46 10.83
C GLU A 21 7.38 9.45 10.46
N HIS A 22 7.26 9.80 9.18
CA HIS A 22 6.25 10.72 8.66
C HIS A 22 5.01 9.99 8.13
N ALA A 23 4.78 8.76 8.60
CA ALA A 23 3.62 7.98 8.20
C ALA A 23 2.31 8.74 8.49
N PRO A 24 1.41 8.85 7.48
CA PRO A 24 0.16 9.56 7.65
C PRO A 24 -0.77 8.82 8.61
N HIS A 25 -1.67 9.58 9.22
CA HIS A 25 -2.61 9.03 10.20
C HIS A 25 -3.54 7.99 9.59
N ARG A 26 -4.03 7.06 10.41
CA ARG A 26 -4.90 5.95 10.00
C ARG A 26 -6.14 6.38 9.21
N ASN A 27 -6.73 7.54 9.54
CA ASN A 27 -7.88 8.07 8.79
C ASN A 27 -7.52 8.43 7.34
N THR A 28 -6.34 9.00 7.11
CA THR A 28 -5.83 9.31 5.77
C THR A 28 -5.65 8.04 4.95
N LEU A 29 -5.07 7.00 5.55
CA LEU A 29 -4.91 5.68 4.91
C LEU A 29 -6.26 5.07 4.51
N TYR A 30 -7.31 5.25 5.32
CA TYR A 30 -8.65 4.80 4.96
C TYR A 30 -9.28 5.60 3.83
N ASN A 31 -9.02 6.91 3.76
CA ASN A 31 -9.45 7.73 2.64
C ASN A 31 -8.75 7.31 1.35
N TRP A 32 -7.44 7.07 1.39
CA TRP A 32 -6.68 6.55 0.24
C TRP A 32 -7.19 5.20 -0.25
N ARG A 33 -7.49 4.28 0.68
CA ARG A 33 -8.08 2.99 0.34
C ARG A 33 -9.47 3.14 -0.29
N ARG A 34 -10.27 4.14 0.10
CA ARG A 34 -11.56 4.44 -0.56
C ARG A 34 -11.37 5.11 -1.92
N GLY A 35 -10.36 5.96 -2.06
CA GLY A 35 -10.04 6.65 -3.30
C GLY A 35 -9.36 5.77 -4.35
N GLY A 36 -8.84 4.60 -3.98
CA GLY A 36 -8.07 3.73 -4.88
C GLY A 36 -6.59 4.13 -5.01
N TRP A 37 -6.04 4.81 -4.02
CA TRP A 37 -4.70 5.43 -4.09
C TRP A 37 -3.59 4.49 -3.60
N ILE A 38 -3.90 3.21 -3.40
CA ILE A 38 -2.97 2.18 -2.96
C ILE A 38 -3.11 1.01 -3.92
N VAL A 39 -2.02 0.65 -4.58
CA VAL A 39 -2.00 -0.37 -5.63
C VAL A 39 -0.91 -1.40 -5.33
N PRO A 40 -1.26 -2.69 -5.23
CA PRO A 40 -2.60 -3.27 -5.35
C PRO A 40 -3.54 -2.86 -4.20
N ALA A 41 -4.84 -2.94 -4.46
CA ALA A 41 -5.87 -2.46 -3.54
C ALA A 41 -5.83 -3.23 -2.20
N PRO A 42 -5.96 -2.55 -1.05
CA PRO A 42 -5.93 -3.22 0.24
C PRO A 42 -7.11 -4.19 0.43
N ILE A 43 -6.81 -5.39 0.91
CA ILE A 43 -7.76 -6.46 1.20
C ILE A 43 -8.33 -6.26 2.61
N LYS A 44 -9.65 -6.30 2.74
CA LYS A 44 -10.31 -6.25 4.05
C LYS A 44 -10.32 -7.64 4.68
N ILE A 45 -9.75 -7.77 5.88
CA ILE A 45 -9.80 -9.00 6.68
C ILE A 45 -10.30 -8.63 8.07
N GLY A 46 -11.54 -9.04 8.39
CA GLY A 46 -12.23 -8.62 9.61
C GLY A 46 -12.44 -7.11 9.69
N SER A 47 -11.93 -6.49 10.76
CA SER A 47 -12.00 -5.04 10.98
C SER A 47 -10.77 -4.28 10.46
N ARG A 48 -9.79 -4.99 9.90
CA ARG A 48 -8.50 -4.43 9.45
C ARG A 48 -8.34 -4.56 7.94
N TYR A 49 -7.37 -3.82 7.43
CA TYR A 49 -6.98 -3.84 6.04
C TYR A 49 -5.54 -4.26 5.94
N PHE A 50 -5.29 -5.11 4.96
CA PHE A 50 -3.99 -5.65 4.69
C PHE A 50 -3.61 -5.35 3.26
N VAL A 51 -2.32 -5.16 3.05
CA VAL A 51 -1.77 -4.76 1.78
C VAL A 51 -0.45 -5.50 1.58
N GLU A 52 -0.08 -5.70 0.33
CA GLU A 52 1.22 -6.25 0.02
C GLU A 52 2.32 -5.26 0.42
N PRO A 53 3.46 -5.73 0.95
CA PRO A 53 4.58 -4.86 1.32
C PRO A 53 5.17 -4.14 0.10
N THR A 54 4.97 -4.69 -1.09
CA THR A 54 5.35 -4.15 -2.39
C THR A 54 4.33 -3.16 -2.97
N ALA A 55 3.22 -2.91 -2.27
CA ALA A 55 2.22 -1.98 -2.76
C ALA A 55 2.72 -0.54 -2.75
N VAL A 56 2.28 0.22 -3.74
CA VAL A 56 2.68 1.59 -3.99
C VAL A 56 1.51 2.54 -3.76
N TYR A 57 1.83 3.77 -3.38
CA TYR A 57 0.86 4.85 -3.35
C TYR A 57 0.70 5.42 -4.77
N ALA A 58 -0.51 5.39 -5.30
CA ALA A 58 -0.90 5.90 -6.61
C ALA A 58 -1.71 7.19 -6.41
N ASP A 59 -1.08 8.33 -6.65
CA ASP A 59 -1.75 9.64 -6.62
C ASP A 59 -2.49 9.92 -7.94
N GLU A 60 -3.46 10.85 -7.91
CA GLU A 60 -4.28 11.31 -9.07
C GLU A 60 -3.44 11.64 -10.32
N TYR A 61 -2.22 12.14 -10.14
CA TYR A 61 -1.30 12.45 -11.24
C TYR A 61 -0.58 11.23 -11.85
N GLY A 62 -0.74 10.03 -11.29
CA GLY A 62 -0.15 8.79 -11.82
C GLY A 62 1.39 8.79 -11.92
N GLU A 63 2.08 9.84 -11.43
CA GLU A 63 3.52 10.00 -11.59
C GLU A 63 4.33 8.96 -10.81
N MET A 64 3.83 8.51 -9.65
CA MET A 64 4.50 7.47 -8.85
C MET A 64 4.20 6.04 -9.36
N SER A 65 3.05 5.79 -10.01
CA SER A 65 2.75 4.45 -10.56
C SER A 65 3.62 4.11 -11.78
N ARG A 66 4.15 5.10 -12.50
CA ARG A 66 5.01 4.89 -13.68
C ARG A 66 6.48 4.67 -13.35
N ARG A 67 6.96 5.07 -12.17
CA ARG A 67 8.41 4.99 -11.84
C ARG A 67 8.88 3.62 -11.35
N LEU A 68 7.98 2.74 -10.92
CA LEU A 68 8.36 1.43 -10.36
C LEU A 68 7.90 0.24 -11.21
N GLY A 69 7.21 0.49 -12.33
CA GLY A 69 6.76 -0.54 -13.28
C GLY A 69 7.61 -0.69 -14.54
N GLN A 70 8.71 0.06 -14.69
CA GLN A 70 9.58 -0.01 -15.87
C GLN A 70 11.08 0.16 -15.49
N GLY A 71 11.86 -0.90 -15.70
CA GLY A 71 13.33 -0.92 -15.71
C GLY A 71 13.96 -1.24 -14.35
N GLN A 72 14.66 -2.37 -14.14
CA GLN A 72 15.43 -3.24 -15.03
C GLN A 72 15.36 -4.70 -14.57
#